data_AF-A0A3R5V9F5-F1
#
_entry.id   AF-A0A3R5V9F5-F1
#
_cell.length_a   1.000
_cell.length_b   1.000
_cell.length_c   1.000
_cell.angle_alpha   90.00
_cell.angle_beta   90.00
_cell.angle_gamma   90.00
#
_symmetry.space_group_name_H-M   'P 1'
#
loop_
_entity.id
_entity.type
_entity.pdbx_description
1 polymer ?
#
loop_
_entity_poly.entity_id
_entity_poly.type
_entity_poly.pdbx_seq_one_letter_code
_entity_poly.pdbx_strand_id
1 'polypeptide(L)'
;MDEKLLIIELQDKIQELSRKLTLLNDMVNLLNTAKAPDPRNPYANWRLINGIDREKKRKLEFALFTLTQRLNSEYINQPNQSDFIEVPIKELLLVDKKPEIDEIYNILKLVLEKKDEDDFIINTLVVSLCREGRYRELCEYIILEQSKNGNNEIMKLSAFI
;
A
#
# COMPACT_ATOMS: atom_id res chain seq x y z
N MET A 1 35.70 -32.51 8.54
CA MET A 1 35.01 -31.78 7.46
C MET A 1 35.38 -30.33 7.67
N ASP A 2 36.04 -29.72 6.68
CA ASP A 2 36.71 -28.43 6.84
C ASP A 2 35.67 -27.31 6.89
N GLU A 3 35.66 -26.49 7.93
CA GLU A 3 34.66 -25.44 8.18
C GLU A 3 34.56 -24.47 6.98
N LYS A 4 35.67 -24.24 6.29
CA LYS A 4 35.74 -23.46 5.06
C LYS A 4 34.97 -24.07 3.90
N LEU A 5 34.97 -25.39 3.76
CA LEU A 5 34.25 -26.09 2.69
C LEU A 5 32.74 -25.95 2.90
N LEU A 6 32.27 -26.09 4.14
CA LEU A 6 30.87 -25.91 4.49
C LEU A 6 30.39 -24.47 4.23
N ILE A 7 31.22 -23.46 4.53
CA ILE A 7 30.90 -22.05 4.27
C ILE A 7 30.70 -21.80 2.77
N ILE A 8 31.57 -22.36 1.92
CA ILE A 8 31.47 -22.22 0.46
C ILE A 8 30.18 -22.86 -0.06
N GLU A 9 29.87 -24.09 0.37
CA GLU A 9 28.63 -24.78 -0.03
C GLU A 9 27.37 -24.02 0.38
N LEU A 10 27.37 -23.40 1.57
CA LEU A 10 26.27 -22.57 2.03
C LEU A 10 26.13 -21.28 1.21
N GLN A 11 27.24 -20.63 0.85
CA GLN A 11 27.24 -19.42 0.03
C GLN A 11 26.69 -19.71 -1.39
N ASP A 12 27.13 -20.80 -2.01
CA ASP A 12 26.64 -21.22 -3.33
C ASP A 12 25.13 -21.49 -3.27
N LYS A 13 24.66 -22.14 -2.21
CA LYS A 13 23.23 -22.42 -2.04
C LYS A 13 22.40 -21.15 -1.80
N ILE A 14 22.92 -20.21 -1.03
CA ILE A 14 22.30 -18.88 -0.84
C ILE A 14 22.20 -18.15 -2.18
N GLN A 15 23.26 -18.18 -2.99
CA GLN A 15 23.26 -17.56 -4.30
C GLN A 15 22.26 -18.22 -5.26
N GLU A 16 22.20 -19.55 -5.27
CA GLU A 16 21.25 -20.31 -6.08
C GLU A 16 19.79 -19.98 -5.70
N LEU A 17 19.48 -19.99 -4.40
CA LEU A 17 18.15 -19.67 -3.88
C LEU A 17 17.78 -18.22 -4.20
N SER A 18 18.72 -17.28 -4.06
CA SER A 18 18.49 -15.88 -4.41
C SER A 18 18.12 -15.74 -5.90
N ARG A 19 18.83 -16.43 -6.80
CA ARG A 19 18.52 -16.41 -8.24
C ARG A 19 17.15 -16.99 -8.56
N LYS A 20 16.77 -18.10 -7.91
CA LYS A 20 15.44 -18.71 -8.07
C LYS A 20 14.33 -17.77 -7.59
N LEU A 21 14.56 -17.07 -6.48
CA LEU A 21 13.61 -16.12 -5.92
C LEU A 21 13.41 -14.91 -6.85
N THR A 22 14.49 -14.37 -7.44
CA THR A 22 14.39 -13.33 -8.47
C THR A 22 13.54 -13.79 -9.66
N LEU A 23 13.84 -14.97 -10.21
CA LEU A 23 13.12 -15.51 -11.37
C LEU A 23 11.63 -15.74 -11.08
N LEU A 24 11.31 -16.23 -9.88
CA LEU A 24 9.92 -16.41 -9.45
C LEU A 24 9.19 -15.07 -9.36
N ASN A 25 9.82 -14.04 -8.78
CA ASN A 25 9.24 -12.70 -8.70
C ASN A 25 8.99 -12.11 -10.10
N ASP A 26 9.93 -12.28 -11.03
CA ASP A 26 9.77 -11.81 -12.41
C ASP A 26 8.60 -12.50 -13.11
N MET A 27 8.46 -13.83 -12.93
CA MET A 27 7.35 -14.60 -13.49
C MET A 27 5.99 -14.18 -12.89
N VAL A 28 5.94 -13.95 -11.58
CA VAL A 28 4.71 -13.47 -10.92
C VAL A 28 4.33 -12.08 -11.44
N ASN A 29 5.31 -11.18 -11.60
CA ASN A 29 5.08 -9.86 -12.16
C ASN A 29 4.55 -9.94 -13.60
N LEU A 30 5.13 -10.80 -14.45
CA LEU A 30 4.65 -11.05 -15.80
C LEU A 30 3.22 -11.60 -15.82
N LEU A 31 2.88 -12.53 -14.93
CA LEU A 31 1.53 -13.07 -14.83
C LEU A 31 0.52 -12.01 -14.36
N ASN A 32 0.92 -11.17 -13.40
CA ASN A 32 0.07 -10.09 -12.89
C ASN A 32 -0.22 -9.02 -13.95
N THR A 33 0.73 -8.75 -14.85
CA THR A 33 0.52 -7.80 -15.97
C THR A 33 -0.19 -8.43 -17.16
N ALA A 34 0.03 -9.72 -17.43
CA ALA A 34 -0.62 -10.44 -18.53
C ALA A 34 -2.09 -10.76 -18.23
N LYS A 35 -2.46 -10.89 -16.96
CA LYS A 35 -3.86 -11.10 -16.57
C LYS A 35 -4.69 -9.87 -16.93
N ALA A 36 -5.76 -10.06 -17.70
CA ALA A 36 -6.73 -9.02 -17.96
C ALA A 36 -7.31 -8.48 -16.62
N PRO A 37 -7.26 -7.17 -16.37
CA PRO A 37 -7.79 -6.61 -15.14
C PRO A 37 -9.30 -6.87 -15.07
N ASP A 38 -9.77 -7.43 -13.96
CA ASP A 38 -11.19 -7.56 -13.69
C ASP A 38 -11.76 -6.17 -13.33
N PRO A 39 -12.59 -5.53 -14.18
CA PRO A 39 -13.09 -4.19 -13.93
C PRO A 39 -13.98 -4.10 -12.68
N ARG A 40 -14.46 -5.23 -12.15
CA ARG A 40 -15.28 -5.27 -10.92
C ARG A 40 -14.44 -5.21 -9.65
N ASN A 41 -13.15 -5.53 -9.73
CA ASN A 41 -12.24 -5.63 -8.59
C ASN A 41 -10.96 -4.79 -8.80
N PRO A 42 -11.08 -3.47 -9.05
CA PRO A 42 -9.95 -2.62 -9.38
C PRO A 42 -8.89 -2.55 -8.26
N TYR A 43 -9.27 -2.56 -6.97
CA TYR A 43 -8.31 -2.59 -5.87
C TYR A 43 -7.57 -3.93 -5.80
N ALA A 44 -8.26 -5.04 -6.07
CA ALA A 44 -7.58 -6.34 -6.15
C ALA A 44 -6.54 -6.38 -7.27
N ASN A 45 -6.84 -5.82 -8.44
CA ASN A 45 -5.88 -5.71 -9.53
C ASN A 45 -4.71 -4.78 -9.16
N TRP A 46 -4.99 -3.62 -8.57
CA TRP A 46 -3.98 -2.67 -8.11
C TRP A 46 -2.99 -3.33 -7.14
N ARG A 47 -3.48 -4.13 -6.19
CA ARG A 47 -2.62 -4.87 -5.25
C ARG A 47 -1.68 -5.85 -5.95
N LEU A 48 -2.19 -6.59 -6.94
CA LEU A 48 -1.39 -7.58 -7.68
C LEU A 48 -0.29 -6.88 -8.48
N ILE A 49 -0.63 -5.81 -9.19
CA ILE A 49 0.31 -5.03 -10.00
C ILE A 49 1.40 -4.38 -9.13
N ASN A 50 1.04 -3.90 -7.94
CA ASN A 50 1.97 -3.23 -7.03
C ASN A 50 2.69 -4.19 -6.06
N GLY A 51 2.55 -5.52 -6.23
CA GLY A 51 3.23 -6.51 -5.40
C GLY A 51 2.83 -6.47 -3.92
N ILE A 52 1.57 -6.11 -3.62
CA ILE A 52 1.07 -5.99 -2.26
C ILE A 52 0.70 -7.37 -1.72
N ASP A 53 1.61 -7.94 -0.94
CA ASP A 53 1.44 -9.22 -0.27
C ASP A 53 0.40 -9.17 0.86
N ARG A 54 0.21 -10.31 1.54
CA ARG A 54 -0.79 -10.46 2.61
C ARG A 54 -0.51 -9.56 3.82
N GLU A 55 0.76 -9.36 4.17
CA GLU A 55 1.15 -8.56 5.33
C GLU A 55 0.97 -7.07 5.01
N LYS A 56 1.51 -6.60 3.88
CA LYS A 56 1.33 -5.23 3.39
C LYS A 56 -0.13 -4.89 3.19
N LYS A 57 -0.94 -5.81 2.65
CA LYS A 57 -2.38 -5.64 2.55
C LYS A 57 -3.01 -5.39 3.92
N ARG A 58 -2.64 -6.18 4.94
CA ARG A 58 -3.19 -6.05 6.29
C ARG A 58 -2.81 -4.69 6.91
N LYS A 59 -1.55 -4.27 6.74
CA LYS A 59 -1.05 -2.95 7.18
C LYS A 59 -1.79 -1.81 6.49
N LEU A 60 -1.97 -1.90 5.17
CA LEU A 60 -2.71 -0.93 4.37
C LEU A 60 -4.18 -0.83 4.78
N GLU A 61 -4.88 -1.96 4.94
CA GLU A 61 -6.30 -1.97 5.33
C GLU A 61 -6.51 -1.40 6.73
N PHE A 62 -5.56 -1.64 7.64
CA PHE A 62 -5.53 -1.01 8.96
C PHE A 62 -5.37 0.51 8.86
N ALA A 63 -4.37 0.98 8.09
CA ALA A 63 -4.13 2.41 7.91
C ALA A 63 -5.33 3.12 7.29
N LEU A 64 -5.91 2.57 6.22
CA LEU A 64 -7.10 3.11 5.57
C LEU A 64 -8.30 3.18 6.52
N PHE A 65 -8.51 2.13 7.33
CA PHE A 65 -9.57 2.11 8.33
C PHE A 65 -9.37 3.20 9.38
N THR A 66 -8.19 3.29 9.97
CA THR A 66 -7.88 4.29 11.01
C THR A 66 -7.94 5.72 10.48
N LEU A 67 -7.45 5.99 9.27
CA LEU A 67 -7.57 7.31 8.65
C LEU A 67 -9.02 7.69 8.37
N THR A 68 -9.86 6.74 7.95
CA THR A 68 -11.31 6.97 7.76
C THR A 68 -11.99 7.31 9.09
N GLN A 69 -11.68 6.56 10.15
CA GLN A 69 -12.19 6.83 11.51
C GLN A 69 -11.81 8.23 12.00
N ARG A 70 -10.54 8.62 11.82
CA ARG A 70 -10.04 9.96 12.18
C ARG A 70 -10.73 11.08 11.40
N LEU A 71 -11.06 10.86 10.13
CA LEU A 71 -11.79 11.86 9.33
C LEU A 71 -13.20 12.10 9.86
N ASN A 72 -13.87 11.04 10.33
CA ASN A 72 -15.24 11.11 10.85
C ASN A 72 -15.31 11.58 12.31
N SER A 73 -14.17 11.88 12.94
CA SER A 73 -14.07 12.13 14.39
C SER A 73 -14.69 11.00 15.22
N GLU A 74 -14.65 9.78 14.69
CA GLU A 74 -15.04 8.60 15.44
C GLU A 74 -13.91 8.24 16.40
N TYR A 75 -14.27 7.93 17.65
CA TYR A 75 -13.29 7.54 18.66
C TYR A 75 -12.53 6.31 18.16
N ILE A 76 -11.20 6.42 18.10
CA ILE A 76 -10.33 5.30 17.77
C ILE A 76 -10.37 4.34 18.96
N ASN A 77 -11.34 3.43 18.98
CA ASN A 77 -11.27 2.24 19.83
C ASN A 77 -10.00 1.51 19.42
N GLN A 78 -8.94 1.64 20.21
CA GLN A 78 -7.68 0.94 19.97
C GLN A 78 -8.03 -0.53 19.75
N PRO A 79 -7.87 -1.07 18.52
CA PRO A 79 -7.99 -2.50 18.40
C PRO A 79 -6.77 -3.04 19.14
N ASN A 80 -7.00 -4.00 20.04
CA ASN A 80 -5.99 -4.85 20.69
C ASN A 80 -5.15 -5.67 19.67
N GLN A 81 -5.03 -5.21 18.42
CA GLN A 81 -4.46 -5.89 17.28
C GLN A 81 -3.55 -4.96 16.45
N SER A 82 -2.93 -3.92 17.03
CA SER A 82 -1.99 -3.05 16.30
C SER A 82 -0.54 -3.55 16.34
N ASP A 83 -0.28 -4.72 16.94
CA ASP A 83 1.08 -5.23 17.16
C ASP A 83 1.83 -5.61 15.86
N PHE A 84 1.11 -5.72 14.74
CA PHE A 84 1.69 -5.97 13.43
C PHE A 84 2.07 -4.68 12.67
N ILE A 85 1.80 -3.51 13.23
CA ILE A 85 2.19 -2.20 12.69
C ILE A 85 3.39 -1.71 13.49
N GLU A 86 4.45 -1.33 12.80
CA GLU A 86 5.66 -0.79 13.41
C GLU A 86 5.38 0.53 14.14
N VAL A 87 6.08 0.74 15.26
CA VAL A 87 5.91 1.89 16.18
C VAL A 87 5.80 3.25 15.47
N PRO A 88 6.70 3.64 14.54
CA PRO A 88 6.60 4.96 13.90
C PRO A 88 5.31 5.14 13.09
N ILE A 89 4.81 4.08 12.43
CA ILE A 89 3.55 4.14 11.68
C ILE A 89 2.36 4.15 12.64
N LYS A 90 2.44 3.35 13.71
CA LYS A 90 1.40 3.27 14.74
C LYS A 90 1.18 4.62 15.44
N GLU A 91 2.24 5.33 15.78
CA GLU A 91 2.17 6.65 16.41
C GLU A 91 1.54 7.70 15.48
N LEU A 92 1.86 7.66 14.18
CA LEU A 92 1.24 8.55 13.18
C LEU A 92 -0.24 8.22 12.95
N LEU A 93 -0.61 6.94 13.04
CA LEU A 93 -2.00 6.50 12.83
C LEU A 93 -2.90 6.78 14.03
N LEU A 94 -2.40 6.65 15.27
CA LEU A 94 -3.19 6.78 16.50
C LEU A 94 -3.23 8.22 17.04
N VAL A 95 -3.40 9.20 16.16
CA VAL A 95 -3.56 10.61 16.53
C VAL A 95 -5.04 10.98 16.51
N ASP A 96 -5.54 11.52 17.63
CA ASP A 96 -6.92 11.98 17.79
C ASP A 96 -7.13 13.37 17.16
N LYS A 97 -6.88 13.46 15.86
CA LYS A 97 -7.13 14.66 15.04
C LYS A 97 -7.49 14.26 13.62
N LYS A 98 -8.27 15.12 12.96
CA LYS A 98 -8.53 15.02 11.52
C LYS A 98 -7.19 15.04 10.76
N PRO A 99 -6.91 14.05 9.89
CA PRO A 99 -5.65 14.00 9.17
C PRO A 99 -5.60 15.04 8.04
N GLU A 100 -4.44 15.66 7.86
CA GLU A 100 -4.15 16.53 6.72
C GLU A 100 -3.81 15.69 5.47
N ILE A 101 -3.93 16.27 4.28
CA ILE A 101 -3.70 15.53 3.02
C ILE A 101 -2.27 14.99 2.92
N ASP A 102 -1.28 15.82 3.28
CA ASP A 102 0.13 15.42 3.24
C ASP A 102 0.43 14.31 4.27
N GLU A 103 -0.24 14.37 5.43
CA GLU A 103 -0.15 13.34 6.46
C GLU A 103 -0.68 11.99 5.95
N ILE A 104 -1.82 12.00 5.24
CA ILE A 104 -2.39 10.78 4.63
C ILE A 104 -1.40 10.18 3.63
N TYR A 105 -0.83 10.98 2.74
CA TYR A 105 0.11 10.50 1.73
C TYR A 105 1.37 9.93 2.37
N ASN A 106 1.93 10.63 3.36
CA ASN A 106 3.09 10.17 4.10
C ASN A 106 2.83 8.82 4.79
N ILE A 107 1.71 8.69 5.50
CA ILE A 107 1.33 7.43 6.17
C ILE A 107 1.18 6.29 5.16
N LEU A 108 0.48 6.53 4.05
CA LEU A 108 0.27 5.49 3.03
C LEU A 108 1.60 5.09 2.35
N LYS A 109 2.50 6.04 2.10
CA LYS A 109 3.85 5.75 1.58
C LYS A 109 4.67 4.91 2.55
N LEU A 110 4.66 5.26 3.84
CA LEU A 110 5.35 4.50 4.87
C LEU A 110 4.82 3.06 4.96
N VAL A 111 3.49 2.89 4.96
CA VAL A 111 2.84 1.56 5.01
C VAL A 111 3.16 0.72 3.77
N LEU A 112 3.34 1.36 2.62
CA LEU A 112 3.64 0.69 1.35
C LEU A 112 5.14 0.56 1.06
N GLU A 113 6.00 1.10 1.95
CA GLU A 113 7.46 1.20 1.77
C GLU A 113 7.82 1.90 0.45
N LYS A 114 7.13 3.00 0.16
CA LYS A 114 7.32 3.82 -1.04
C LYS A 114 8.09 5.09 -0.75
N LYS A 115 8.72 5.64 -1.79
CA LYS A 115 9.51 6.87 -1.70
C LYS A 115 8.61 8.10 -1.79
N ASP A 116 9.16 9.25 -1.42
CA ASP A 116 8.41 10.52 -1.43
C ASP A 116 7.91 10.92 -2.84
N GLU A 117 8.57 10.46 -3.90
CA GLU A 117 8.19 10.74 -5.29
C GLU A 117 7.04 9.84 -5.80
N ASP A 118 6.61 8.83 -5.03
CA ASP A 118 5.65 7.81 -5.46
C ASP A 118 4.17 8.23 -5.25
N ASP A 119 3.83 9.51 -5.41
CA ASP A 119 2.45 10.01 -5.29
C ASP A 119 1.51 9.31 -6.28
N PHE A 120 2.01 8.96 -7.46
CA PHE A 120 1.25 8.21 -8.46
C PHE A 120 0.71 6.87 -7.94
N ILE A 121 1.48 6.17 -7.09
CA ILE A 121 1.05 4.89 -6.50
C ILE A 121 -0.12 5.12 -5.54
N ILE A 122 -0.06 6.20 -4.75
CA ILE A 122 -1.15 6.58 -3.85
C ILE A 122 -2.38 7.04 -4.65
N ASN A 123 -2.18 7.84 -5.70
CA ASN A 123 -3.25 8.31 -6.58
C ASN A 123 -4.02 7.14 -7.22
N THR A 124 -3.29 6.15 -7.74
CA THR A 124 -3.89 4.95 -8.34
C THR A 124 -4.54 4.03 -7.31
N LEU A 125 -4.02 3.97 -6.08
CA LEU A 125 -4.68 3.29 -4.95
C LEU A 125 -6.04 3.92 -4.68
N VAL A 126 -6.08 5.24 -4.48
CA VAL A 126 -7.31 5.98 -4.17
C VAL A 126 -8.34 5.74 -5.25
N VAL A 127 -8.01 5.95 -6.53
CA VAL A 127 -8.95 5.69 -7.64
C VAL A 127 -9.47 4.25 -7.63
N SER A 128 -8.60 3.28 -7.37
CA SER A 128 -8.99 1.86 -7.31
C SER A 128 -9.95 1.57 -6.16
N LEU A 129 -9.71 2.15 -4.98
CA LEU A 129 -10.61 2.02 -3.82
C LEU A 129 -11.97 2.67 -4.09
N CYS A 130 -11.97 3.88 -4.68
CA CYS A 130 -13.21 4.61 -4.91
C CYS A 130 -14.10 3.89 -5.94
N ARG A 131 -13.51 3.34 -7.00
CA ARG A 131 -14.25 2.54 -8.01
C ARG A 131 -14.85 1.26 -7.45
N GLU A 132 -14.18 0.65 -6.48
CA GLU A 132 -14.70 -0.54 -5.77
C GLU A 132 -15.70 -0.17 -4.66
N GLY A 133 -15.89 1.12 -4.38
CA GLY A 133 -16.79 1.61 -3.32
C GLY A 133 -16.26 1.42 -1.91
N ARG A 134 -14.93 1.29 -1.73
CA ARG A 134 -14.29 1.09 -0.42
C ARG A 134 -13.75 2.42 0.14
N TYR A 135 -13.85 2.60 1.46
CA TYR A 135 -13.35 3.78 2.18
C TYR A 135 -13.79 5.11 1.53
N ARG A 136 -15.08 5.20 1.19
CA ARG A 136 -15.65 6.27 0.35
C ARG A 136 -15.33 7.66 0.89
N GLU A 137 -15.48 7.85 2.19
CA GLU A 137 -15.26 9.12 2.88
C GLU A 137 -13.80 9.59 2.76
N LEU A 138 -12.85 8.68 2.96
CA LEU A 138 -11.42 8.94 2.78
C LEU A 138 -11.08 9.25 1.32
N CYS A 139 -11.65 8.47 0.40
CA CYS A 139 -11.54 8.65 -1.04
C CYS A 139 -11.97 10.05 -1.48
N GLU A 140 -13.19 10.44 -1.12
CA GLU A 140 -13.79 11.74 -1.45
C GLU A 140 -13.00 12.90 -0.84
N TYR A 141 -12.56 12.75 0.41
CA TYR A 141 -11.71 13.74 1.07
C TYR A 141 -10.40 13.96 0.31
N ILE A 142 -9.69 12.89 -0.06
CA ILE A 142 -8.42 13.00 -0.80
C ILE A 142 -8.62 13.67 -2.15
N ILE A 143 -9.66 13.27 -2.91
CA ILE A 143 -9.97 13.86 -4.22
C ILE A 143 -10.28 15.36 -4.08
N LEU A 144 -11.06 15.73 -3.06
CA LEU A 144 -11.43 17.13 -2.81
C LEU A 144 -10.22 17.98 -2.46
N GLU A 145 -9.37 17.54 -1.52
CA GLU A 145 -8.20 18.32 -1.09
C GLU A 145 -7.17 18.49 -2.22
N GLN A 146 -6.94 17.45 -3.03
CA GLN A 146 -6.07 17.56 -4.20
C GLN A 146 -6.59 18.56 -5.24
N SER A 147 -7.92 18.60 -5.45
CA SER A 147 -8.55 19.57 -6.36
C SER A 147 -8.38 21.02 -5.91
N LYS A 148 -8.44 21.28 -4.59
CA LYS A 148 -8.24 22.61 -4.01
C LYS A 148 -6.79 23.07 -4.15
N ASN A 149 -5.85 22.15 -4.06
CA ASN A 149 -4.42 22.41 -4.20
C ASN A 149 -3.97 22.58 -5.66
N GLY A 150 -4.89 22.54 -6.63
CA GLY A 150 -4.58 22.64 -8.05
C GLY A 150 -3.92 21.38 -8.64
N ASN A 151 -3.81 20.32 -7.84
CA ASN A 151 -3.19 19.07 -8.24
C ASN A 151 -4.26 18.12 -8.81
N ASN A 152 -4.53 18.27 -10.11
CA ASN A 152 -5.59 17.53 -10.80
C ASN A 152 -5.17 16.13 -11.29
N GLU A 153 -4.05 15.58 -10.82
CA GLU A 153 -3.58 14.26 -11.29
C GLU A 153 -4.57 13.14 -10.97
N ILE A 154 -5.07 13.08 -9.73
CA ILE A 154 -6.14 12.14 -9.37
C ILE A 154 -7.39 12.36 -10.21
N MET A 155 -7.75 13.62 -10.50
CA MET A 155 -8.94 13.93 -11.29
C MET A 155 -8.80 13.50 -12.76
N LYS A 156 -7.58 13.56 -13.33
CA LYS A 156 -7.29 13.01 -14.66
C LYS A 156 -7.41 11.48 -14.67
N LEU A 157 -7.01 10.82 -13.59
CA LEU A 157 -7.15 9.37 -13.42
C LEU A 157 -8.60 8.95 -13.13
N SER A 158 -9.40 9.86 -12.57
CA SER A 158 -10.82 9.66 -12.26
C SER A 158 -11.78 9.99 -13.40
N ALA A 159 -11.30 10.47 -14.56
CA ALA A 159 -12.12 10.73 -15.76
C ALA A 159 -12.80 9.48 -16.37
N PHE A 160 -12.58 8.32 -15.75
CA PHE A 160 -13.20 7.04 -16.07
C PHE A 160 -13.95 6.44 -14.85
N ILE A 161 -14.41 7.29 -13.93
CA ILE A 161 -15.43 6.95 -12.92
C ILE A 161 -16.81 7.16 -13.53
#